data_AF-X1QK16-F1
#
_entry.id   AF-X1QK16-F1
#
_cell.length_a   1.000
_cell.length_b   1.000
_cell.length_c   1.000
_cell.angle_alpha   90.00
_cell.angle_beta   90.00
_cell.angle_gamma   90.00
#
_symmetry.space_group_name_H-M   'P 1'
#
loop_
_entity.id
_entity.type
_entity.pdbx_description
1 polymer ?
#
loop_
_entity_poly.entity_id
_entity_poly.type
_entity_poly.pdbx_seq_one_letter_code
_entity_poly.pdbx_strand_id
1 'polypeptide(L)' 'FAVTAYIICVLGGLGRLKGAVLGGLIIGVTQTVSAYLISPEYKLLVTFVIFLAVLYLKPGGMFKGVTE' A
#
# COMPACT_ATOMS: atom_id res chain seq x y z
N PHE A 1 -4.49 8.38 9.75
CA PHE A 1 -5.05 8.04 8.43
C PHE A 1 -4.30 8.67 7.26
N ALA A 2 -3.83 9.92 7.35
CA ALA A 2 -3.10 10.57 6.25
C ALA A 2 -1.88 9.77 5.74
N VAL A 3 -1.04 9.26 6.65
CA VAL A 3 0.15 8.46 6.28
C VAL A 3 -0.23 7.18 5.53
N THR A 4 -1.23 6.45 6.02
CA THR A 4 -1.74 5.22 5.40
C THR A 4 -2.33 5.49 4.01
N ALA A 5 -3.08 6.58 3.86
CA ALA A 5 -3.65 7.00 2.58
C ALA A 5 -2.56 7.40 1.57
N TYR A 6 -1.51 8.09 2.04
CA TYR A 6 -0.36 8.43 1.23
C TYR A 6 0.38 7.18 0.75
N ILE A 7 0.63 6.22 1.66
CA ILE A 7 1.23 4.92 1.35
C ILE A 7 0.44 4.20 0.25
N ILE A 8 -0.89 4.12 0.39
CA ILE A 8 -1.78 3.49 -0.60
C ILE A 8 -1.69 4.18 -1.97
N CYS A 9 -1.66 5.52 -1.99
CA CYS A 9 -1.60 6.30 -3.22
C CYS A 9 -0.24 6.16 -3.93
N VAL A 10 0.86 6.18 -3.17
CA VAL A 10 2.22 5.97 -3.70
C VAL A 10 2.38 4.54 -4.23
N LEU A 11 1.87 3.56 -3.49
CA LEU A 11 1.92 2.13 -3.84
C LEU A 11 1.09 1.84 -5.11
N GLY A 12 -0.03 2.55 -5.27
CA GLY A 12 -0.88 2.47 -6.47
C GLY A 12 -0.38 3.28 -7.68
N GLY A 13 0.46 4.28 -7.47
CA GLY A 13 0.93 5.21 -8.49
C GLY A 13 0.16 6.54 -8.47
N LEU A 14 0.91 7.63 -8.29
CA LEU A 14 0.39 8.99 -8.31
C LEU A 14 -0.29 9.27 -9.66
N GLY A 15 -1.62 9.45 -9.65
CA GLY A 15 -2.42 9.75 -10.85
C GLY A 15 -3.17 8.57 -11.49
N ARG A 16 -3.02 7.33 -11.00
CA ARG A 16 -3.74 6.16 -11.55
C ARG A 16 -4.76 5.58 -10.56
N LEU A 17 -6.04 5.90 -10.78
CA LEU A 17 -7.15 5.44 -9.93
C LEU A 17 -7.15 3.90 -9.73
N LYS A 18 -6.92 3.12 -10.80
CA LYS A 18 -6.91 1.66 -10.75
C LYS A 18 -5.83 1.09 -9.83
N GLY A 19 -4.65 1.72 -9.79
CA GLY A 19 -3.55 1.28 -8.93
C GLY A 19 -3.78 1.66 -7.47
N ALA A 20 -4.32 2.86 -7.22
CA ALA A 20 -4.66 3.30 -5.86
C ALA A 20 -5.75 2.42 -5.21
N VAL A 21 -6.76 2.01 -5.98
CA VAL A 21 -7.81 1.09 -5.51
C VAL A 21 -7.22 -0.28 -5.15
N LEU A 22 -6.36 -0.84 -6.00
CA LEU A 22 -5.74 -2.13 -5.74
C LEU A 22 -4.78 -2.07 -4.53
N GLY A 23 -3.99 -1.00 -4.42
CA GLY A 23 -3.10 -0.77 -3.28
C GLY A 23 -3.87 -0.58 -1.97
N GLY A 24 -5.02 0.10 -2.03
CA GLY A 24 -5.90 0.29 -0.87
C GLY A 24 -6.53 -1.01 -0.40
N LEU A 25 -6.95 -1.86 -1.34
CA LEU A 25 -7.51 -3.18 -1.05
C LEU A 25 -6.46 -4.08 -0.37
N ILE A 26 -5.25 -4.14 -0.89
CA ILE A 26 -4.17 -4.97 -0.33
C ILE A 26 -3.82 -4.49 1.08
N ILE A 27 -3.55 -3.19 1.25
CA ILE A 27 -3.18 -2.62 2.55
C ILE A 27 -4.32 -2.78 3.56
N GLY A 28 -5.57 -2.55 3.14
CA GLY A 28 -6.75 -2.68 4.01
C GLY A 28 -6.98 -4.11 4.51
N VAL A 29 -6.85 -5.10 3.61
CA VAL A 29 -6.97 -6.52 3.97
C VAL A 29 -5.84 -6.92 4.91
N THR A 30 -4.59 -6.58 4.59
CA THR A 30 -3.47 -6.96 5.46
C THR A 30 -3.48 -6.22 6.80
N GLN A 31 -3.93 -4.96 6.86
CA GLN A 31 -4.15 -4.26 8.12
C GLN A 31 -5.20 -4.93 8.99
N THR A 32 -6.27 -5.43 8.39
CA THR A 32 -7.35 -6.11 9.12
C THR A 32 -6.87 -7.46 9.66
N VAL A 33 -6.18 -8.23 8.82
CA VAL A 33 -5.61 -9.53 9.21
C VAL A 33 -4.52 -9.37 10.28
N SER A 34 -3.63 -8.39 10.15
CA SER A 34 -2.58 -8.15 11.13
C SER A 34 -3.09 -7.59 12.46
N ALA A 35 -4.12 -6.73 12.42
CA ALA A 35 -4.78 -6.27 13.63
C ALA A 35 -5.48 -7.41 14.38
N TYR A 36 -5.94 -8.45 13.68
CA TYR A 36 -6.56 -9.62 14.27
C TYR A 36 -5.55 -10.64 14.84
N LEU A 37 -4.40 -10.85 14.17
CA LEU A 37 -3.42 -11.87 14.59
C LEU A 37 -2.43 -11.44 15.68
N ILE A 38 -1.99 -10.17 15.69
CA ILE A 38 -0.81 -9.77 16.50
C ILE A 38 -1.20 -8.80 17.61
N SER A 39 -1.85 -7.68 17.24
CA SER A 39 -2.43 -6.64 18.11
C SER A 39 -2.60 -5.36 17.29
N PRO A 40 -3.61 -4.52 17.58
CA PRO A 40 -3.87 -3.28 16.83
C PRO A 40 -2.74 -2.24 16.92
N GLU A 41 -1.88 -2.33 17.93
CA GLU A 41 -0.70 -1.46 18.09
C GLU A 41 0.33 -1.64 16.96
N TYR A 42 0.45 -2.85 16.40
CA TYR A 42 1.40 -3.15 15.32
C TYR A 42 0.86 -2.81 13.92
N LYS A 43 -0.38 -2.31 13.82
CA LYS A 43 -1.03 -2.00 12.54
C LYS A 43 -0.21 -1.01 11.71
N LEU A 44 0.43 -0.04 12.37
CA LEU A 44 1.30 0.95 11.69
C LEU A 44 2.60 0.31 11.18
N LEU A 45 3.21 -0.56 11.99
CA LEU A 45 4.46 -1.26 11.67
C LEU A 45 4.26 -2.20 10.48
N VAL A 46 3.19 -2.98 10.48
CA VAL A 46 2.83 -3.86 9.36
C VAL A 46 2.57 -3.06 8.08
N THR A 47 1.89 -1.91 8.18
CA THR A 47 1.68 -1.02 7.02
C THR A 47 3.01 -0.56 6.43
N PHE A 48 3.97 -0.18 7.27
CA PHE A 48 5.30 0.26 6.85
C PHE A 48 6.11 -0.87 6.21
N VAL A 49 6.06 -2.08 6.78
CA VAL A 49 6.74 -3.26 6.23
C VAL A 49 6.20 -3.61 4.85
N ILE A 50 4.87 -3.57 4.64
CA ILE A 50 4.29 -3.81 3.32
C ILE A 50 4.68 -2.71 2.34
N PHE A 51 4.69 -1.45 2.79
CA PHE A 51 5.13 -0.35 1.95
C PHE A 51 6.57 -0.56 1.45
N LEU A 52 7.49 -0.93 2.36
CA LEU A 52 8.87 -1.26 2.01
C LEU A 52 8.95 -2.51 1.11
N ALA A 53 8.18 -3.55 1.39
CA ALA A 53 8.15 -4.76 0.59
C ALA A 53 7.66 -4.48 -0.84
N VAL A 54 6.68 -3.59 -1.02
CA VAL A 54 6.21 -3.21 -2.36
C VAL A 54 7.20 -2.30 -3.08
N LEU A 55 7.86 -1.37 -2.39
CA LEU A 55 8.97 -0.62 -2.98
C LEU A 55 10.11 -1.55 -3.44
N TYR A 56 10.41 -2.58 -2.65
CA TYR A 56 11.43 -3.58 -2.97
C TYR A 56 11.03 -4.46 -4.16
N LEU A 57 9.79 -4.96 -4.19
CA LEU A 57 9.29 -5.82 -5.25
C LEU A 57 8.99 -5.05 -6.56
N LYS A 58 8.67 -3.76 -6.49
CA LYS A 58 8.29 -2.96 -7.66
C LYS A 58 8.63 -1.48 -7.50
N PRO A 59 9.91 -1.08 -7.63
CA PRO A 59 10.38 0.31 -7.47
C PRO A 59 9.83 1.31 -8.51
N GLY A 60 9.03 0.86 -9.48
CA GLY A 60 8.45 1.70 -10.55
C GLY A 60 6.91 1.83 -10.54
N GLY A 61 6.22 1.38 -9.49
CA GLY A 61 4.75 1.37 -9.46
C GLY A 61 4.14 0.33 -10.43
N MET A 62 2.87 -0.03 -10.24
CA MET A 62 2.28 -1.15 -10.99
C MET A 62 2.18 -0.95 -12.51
N PHE A 63 2.40 0.26 -13.01
CA PHE A 63 2.47 0.54 -14.43
C PHE A 63 3.60 1.52 -14.77
N LYS A 64 4.73 0.98 -15.25
CA LYS A 64 5.45 1.62 -16.36
C LYS A 64 4.53 1.57 -17.58
N GLY A 65 3.74 2.62 -17.72
CA GLY A 65 2.97 2.92 -18.92
C GLY A 65 2.99 4.42 -19.05
N VAL A 66 4.10 4.93 -19.56
CA VAL A 66 4.09 6.12 -20.42
C VAL A 66 3.02 5.81 -21.46
N THR A 67 1.88 6.46 -21.31
CA THR A 67 1.07 6.79 -22.47
C THR A 67 1.05 8.30 -22.46
N GLU A 68 1.72 8.83 -23.47
CA GLU A 68 1.42 10.12 -24.08
C GLU A 68 -0.10 10.29 -24.25
#